data_AF-A0A1H9KL55-F1
#
_entry.id   AF-A0A1H9KL55-F1
#
_cell.length_a   1.000
_cell.length_b   1.000
_cell.length_c   1.000
_cell.angle_alpha   90.00
_cell.angle_beta   90.00
_cell.angle_gamma   90.00
#
_symmetry.space_group_name_H-M   'P 1'
#
loop_
_entity.id
_entity.type
_entity.pdbx_description
1 polymer ?
#
loop_
_entity_poly.entity_id
_entity_poly.type
_entity_poly.pdbx_seq_one_letter_code
_entity_poly.pdbx_strand_id
1 'polypeptide(L)'
;MSFTRGAFTAIGPKAEYAVSVENIEVAPVGTEDATKWRIIQSFSHSINAGKSDPNPHVTAPTTTTRDETLTGWHTTPHWTLTYTSPDTGKVETGNHQRVNATVTMTLGANSPNADSSYSEVGAFHSGVRFDYAGAVAGKYKGTVFTEARVELVLSLSDDAIKESTRHIGDAQQYPERTFPSWPGKTVPGKDEPLHRLINREEQDANRDRAIDTCHDVWGNYEGTRLQCDEYPFSSTHEGANAGNDRYSARLIDGDDNEAGGRRLNSMYTANRILDGDPFYVKVTS
;
A
#
# COMPACT_ATOMS: atom_id res chain seq x y z
N MET A 1 25.58 15.30 2.11
CA MET A 1 24.12 15.51 2.23
C MET A 1 23.48 14.24 2.76
N SER A 2 22.81 14.31 3.92
CA SER A 2 21.96 13.22 4.40
C SER A 2 20.51 13.60 4.14
N PHE A 3 19.80 12.83 3.32
CA PHE A 3 18.38 13.04 3.05
C PHE A 3 17.57 12.15 4.00
N THR A 4 16.97 12.73 5.03
CA THR A 4 16.05 11.98 5.88
C THR A 4 14.72 11.84 5.13
N ARG A 5 14.46 10.64 4.60
CA ARG A 5 13.20 10.29 3.93
C ARG A 5 12.15 9.93 4.98
N GLY A 6 11.16 10.78 5.19
CA GLY A 6 9.99 10.48 6.01
C GLY A 6 8.72 10.57 5.17
N ALA A 7 8.11 9.43 4.84
CA ALA A 7 6.74 9.37 4.32
C ALA A 7 5.83 8.84 5.43
N PHE A 8 4.98 9.72 5.99
CA PHE A 8 4.04 9.36 7.05
C PHE A 8 2.65 9.13 6.46
N THR A 9 2.06 7.95 6.69
CA THR A 9 0.66 7.68 6.34
C THR A 9 -0.25 8.74 6.97
N ALA A 10 -0.75 9.66 6.15
CA ALA A 10 -1.62 10.73 6.62
C ALA A 10 -3.07 10.23 6.61
N ILE A 11 -3.67 10.18 7.79
CA ILE A 11 -5.07 9.76 8.03
C ILE A 11 -6.05 10.90 7.62
N GLY A 12 -5.76 11.60 6.52
CA GLY A 12 -6.53 12.73 5.99
C GLY A 12 -6.36 12.87 4.48
N PRO A 13 -7.06 13.80 3.80
CA PRO A 13 -7.02 13.97 2.34
C PRO A 13 -5.77 14.72 1.86
N LYS A 14 -4.64 14.57 2.58
CA LYS A 14 -3.43 15.34 2.39
C LYS A 14 -2.22 14.42 2.39
N ALA A 15 -1.29 14.66 1.48
CA ALA A 15 0.06 14.14 1.55
C ALA A 15 1.01 15.29 1.88
N GLU A 16 1.74 15.16 2.97
CA GLU A 16 2.74 16.15 3.39
C GLU A 16 4.14 15.59 3.16
N TYR A 17 4.95 16.36 2.43
CA TYR A 17 6.35 16.08 2.18
C TYR A 17 7.17 17.08 2.99
N ALA A 18 7.81 16.59 4.07
CA ALA A 18 8.77 17.35 4.84
C ALA A 18 10.16 17.02 4.32
N VAL A 19 10.86 18.03 3.80
CA VAL A 19 12.24 17.90 3.32
C VAL A 19 13.16 18.83 4.09
N SER A 20 14.42 18.43 4.18
CA SER A 20 15.47 19.31 4.68
C SER A 20 16.77 19.18 3.91
N VAL A 21 17.53 20.26 3.93
CA VAL A 21 18.92 20.30 3.45
C VAL A 21 19.76 20.75 4.64
N GLU A 22 20.55 19.81 5.16
CA GLU A 22 21.32 19.97 6.39
C GLU A 22 22.76 19.47 6.20
N ASN A 23 23.64 19.82 7.13
CA ASN A 23 25.03 19.38 7.15
C ASN A 23 25.71 19.58 5.79
N ILE A 24 25.56 20.78 5.25
CA ILE A 24 26.14 21.18 3.96
C ILE A 24 27.65 21.31 4.16
N GLU A 25 28.41 20.47 3.48
CA GLU A 25 29.87 20.55 3.41
C GLU A 25 30.25 21.20 2.08
N VAL A 26 31.18 22.16 2.13
CA VAL A 26 31.58 22.93 0.95
C VAL A 26 33.10 22.92 0.82
N ALA A 27 33.58 22.59 -0.37
CA ALA A 27 34.98 22.66 -0.74
C ALA A 27 35.12 23.50 -2.03
N PRO A 28 35.16 24.84 -1.93
CA PRO A 28 35.29 25.69 -3.11
C PRO A 28 36.68 25.52 -3.74
N VAL A 29 36.75 25.61 -5.07
CA VAL A 29 38.02 25.57 -5.81
C VAL A 29 38.37 26.96 -6.36
N GLY A 30 39.67 27.30 -6.37
CA GLY A 30 40.15 28.56 -6.92
C GLY A 30 39.54 29.80 -6.22
N THR A 31 38.90 30.67 -6.99
CA THR A 31 38.29 31.94 -6.52
C THR A 31 36.78 31.84 -6.30
N GLU A 32 36.22 30.64 -6.18
CA GLU A 32 34.78 30.48 -5.96
C GLU A 32 34.35 30.94 -4.56
N ASP A 33 33.22 31.64 -4.52
CA ASP A 33 32.58 32.11 -3.30
C ASP A 33 31.35 31.25 -3.01
N ALA A 34 31.54 30.27 -2.13
CA ALA A 34 30.52 29.32 -1.72
C ALA A 34 29.27 29.98 -1.09
N THR A 35 29.40 31.20 -0.56
CA THR A 35 28.25 31.91 0.05
C THR A 35 27.20 32.31 -1.00
N LYS A 36 27.58 32.32 -2.27
CA LYS A 36 26.70 32.62 -3.41
C LYS A 36 26.14 31.37 -4.08
N TRP A 37 26.57 30.19 -3.67
CA TRP A 37 26.03 28.95 -4.19
C TRP A 37 24.60 28.77 -3.70
N ARG A 38 23.77 28.14 -4.54
CA ARG A 38 22.38 27.87 -4.22
C ARG A 38 22.08 26.39 -4.39
N ILE A 39 21.17 25.90 -3.55
CA ILE A 39 20.59 24.57 -3.64
C ILE A 39 19.12 24.75 -3.96
N ILE A 40 18.66 23.99 -4.95
CA ILE A 40 17.33 24.07 -5.51
C ILE A 40 16.62 22.75 -5.24
N GLN A 41 15.42 22.82 -4.67
CA GLN A 41 14.48 21.71 -4.62
C GLN A 41 13.23 22.11 -5.40
N SER A 42 12.91 21.36 -6.46
CA SER A 42 11.73 21.62 -7.29
C SER A 42 10.84 20.37 -7.32
N PHE A 43 9.61 20.51 -6.84
CA PHE A 43 8.60 19.47 -6.85
C PHE A 43 7.66 19.62 -8.02
N SER A 44 7.34 18.50 -8.64
CA SER A 44 6.29 18.36 -9.65
C SER A 44 5.41 17.16 -9.30
N HIS A 45 4.26 17.05 -9.96
CA HIS A 45 3.41 15.88 -9.84
C HIS A 45 2.84 15.49 -11.20
N SER A 46 2.51 14.21 -11.34
CA SER A 46 1.79 13.65 -12.47
C SER A 46 0.65 12.78 -11.98
N ILE A 47 -0.46 12.74 -12.72
CA ILE A 47 -1.62 11.91 -12.41
C ILE A 47 -1.67 10.73 -13.38
N ASN A 48 -1.85 9.52 -12.86
CA ASN A 48 -2.12 8.33 -13.65
C ASN A 48 -3.63 8.21 -13.90
N ALA A 49 -4.10 8.78 -15.01
CA ALA A 49 -5.51 8.76 -15.37
C ALA A 49 -6.08 7.35 -15.54
N GLY A 50 -5.28 6.40 -16.04
CA GLY A 50 -5.72 5.00 -16.24
C GLY A 50 -5.91 4.20 -14.95
N LYS A 51 -5.37 4.68 -13.83
CA LYS A 51 -5.57 4.10 -12.48
C LYS A 51 -6.45 4.99 -11.59
N SER A 52 -6.98 6.08 -12.13
CA SER A 52 -7.79 7.03 -11.38
C SER A 52 -9.25 6.97 -11.83
N ASP A 53 -10.15 7.40 -10.97
CA ASP A 53 -11.55 7.58 -11.31
C ASP A 53 -11.73 8.83 -12.20
N PRO A 54 -12.90 9.04 -12.83
CA PRO A 54 -13.14 10.15 -13.74
C PRO A 54 -12.82 11.54 -13.13
N ASN A 55 -12.26 12.42 -13.95
CA ASN A 55 -11.83 13.79 -13.59
C ASN A 55 -10.82 13.85 -12.43
N PRO A 56 -9.70 13.10 -12.48
CA PRO A 56 -8.77 13.07 -11.38
C PRO A 56 -8.00 14.39 -11.27
N HIS A 57 -7.87 14.90 -10.05
CA HIS A 57 -7.26 16.19 -9.80
C HIS A 57 -6.44 16.17 -8.50
N VAL A 58 -5.27 16.81 -8.53
CA VAL A 58 -4.42 17.07 -7.37
C VAL A 58 -4.27 18.58 -7.22
N THR A 59 -4.52 19.09 -6.02
CA THR A 59 -4.21 20.46 -5.65
C THR A 59 -2.80 20.50 -5.09
N ALA A 60 -1.88 21.11 -5.83
CA ALA A 60 -0.50 21.35 -5.42
C ALA A 60 -0.41 22.58 -4.49
N PRO A 61 0.66 22.70 -3.66
CA PRO A 61 0.93 23.92 -2.93
C PRO A 61 1.25 25.07 -3.89
N THR A 62 1.06 26.31 -3.44
CA THR A 62 1.35 27.52 -4.24
C THR A 62 2.84 27.68 -4.57
N THR A 63 3.71 27.21 -3.68
CA THR A 63 5.16 27.20 -3.88
C THR A 63 5.64 25.76 -3.98
N THR A 64 6.15 25.40 -5.15
CA THR A 64 6.69 24.05 -5.44
C THR A 64 8.18 24.07 -5.74
N THR A 65 8.83 25.23 -5.72
CA THR A 65 10.29 25.34 -5.84
C THR A 65 10.83 26.18 -4.71
N ARG A 66 11.88 25.68 -4.08
CA ARG A 66 12.71 26.42 -3.15
C ARG A 66 14.13 26.46 -3.70
N ASP A 67 14.52 27.65 -4.15
CA ASP A 67 15.86 27.97 -4.60
C ASP A 67 16.47 28.91 -3.57
N GLU A 68 17.47 28.46 -2.82
CA GLU A 68 18.02 29.21 -1.71
C GLU A 68 19.55 29.05 -1.57
N THR A 69 20.20 30.10 -1.09
CA THR A 69 21.63 30.12 -0.75
C THR A 69 21.96 29.12 0.35
N LEU A 70 23.24 28.73 0.46
CA LEU A 70 23.69 27.85 1.54
C LEU A 70 23.36 28.44 2.92
N THR A 71 23.56 29.76 3.12
CA THR A 71 23.20 30.46 4.35
C THR A 71 21.71 30.36 4.68
N GLY A 72 20.84 30.50 3.66
CA GLY A 72 19.40 30.38 3.85
C GLY A 72 18.97 28.96 4.25
N TRP A 73 19.61 27.92 3.68
CA TRP A 73 19.41 26.53 4.12
C TRP A 73 19.96 26.27 5.52
N HIS A 74 21.10 26.85 5.91
CA HIS A 74 21.58 26.75 7.28
C HIS A 74 20.62 27.40 8.30
N THR A 75 19.97 28.51 7.92
CA THR A 75 19.06 29.24 8.81
C THR A 75 17.69 28.57 8.90
N THR A 76 17.17 28.11 7.77
CA THR A 76 15.85 27.47 7.66
C THR A 76 16.00 26.16 6.88
N PRO A 77 16.51 25.08 7.49
CA PRO A 77 16.83 23.86 6.75
C PRO A 77 15.60 23.12 6.24
N HIS A 78 14.45 23.32 6.89
CA HIS A 78 13.23 22.58 6.60
C HIS A 78 12.30 23.30 5.62
N TRP A 79 11.59 22.51 4.83
CA TRP A 79 10.50 22.97 3.96
C TRP A 79 9.44 21.88 3.86
N THR A 80 8.17 22.29 3.89
CA THR A 80 7.04 21.37 3.83
C THR A 80 6.14 21.71 2.65
N LEU A 81 5.73 20.68 1.91
CA LEU A 81 4.77 20.78 0.82
C LEU A 81 3.56 19.91 1.11
N THR A 82 2.37 20.46 0.92
CA THR A 82 1.11 19.74 1.14
C THR A 82 0.36 19.60 -0.18
N TYR A 83 0.15 18.36 -0.61
CA TYR A 83 -0.70 18.02 -1.75
C TYR A 83 -2.03 17.49 -1.25
N THR A 84 -3.11 17.82 -1.92
CA THR A 84 -4.46 17.31 -1.59
C THR A 84 -5.18 16.88 -2.85
N SER A 85 -6.27 16.12 -2.72
CA SER A 85 -7.24 15.96 -3.81
C SER A 85 -8.53 16.72 -3.49
N PRO A 86 -9.33 17.07 -4.50
CA PRO A 86 -10.72 17.46 -4.28
C PRO A 86 -11.52 16.36 -3.58
N ASP A 87 -12.57 16.79 -2.92
CA ASP A 87 -13.52 15.95 -2.18
C ASP A 87 -14.92 16.51 -2.45
N THR A 88 -15.74 15.76 -3.17
CA THR A 88 -17.14 16.17 -3.44
C THR A 88 -18.08 15.95 -2.24
N GLY A 89 -17.58 15.39 -1.13
CA GLY A 89 -18.29 15.16 0.12
C GLY A 89 -19.26 13.97 0.10
N LYS A 90 -19.26 13.17 -0.97
CA LYS A 90 -20.21 12.05 -1.15
C LYS A 90 -19.52 10.84 -1.79
N VAL A 91 -19.96 9.65 -1.38
CA VAL A 91 -19.58 8.39 -2.03
C VAL A 91 -20.47 8.24 -3.25
N GLU A 92 -19.88 8.05 -4.42
CA GLU A 92 -20.62 7.78 -5.65
C GLU A 92 -20.46 6.30 -6.02
N THR A 93 -21.54 5.65 -6.44
CA THR A 93 -21.48 4.25 -6.88
C THR A 93 -20.56 4.14 -8.10
N GLY A 94 -19.51 3.31 -7.99
CA GLY A 94 -18.53 3.12 -9.07
C GLY A 94 -17.54 4.28 -9.25
N ASN A 95 -17.57 5.30 -8.37
CA ASN A 95 -16.62 6.40 -8.37
C ASN A 95 -16.22 6.72 -6.93
N HIS A 96 -15.07 6.20 -6.53
CA HIS A 96 -14.47 6.44 -5.22
C HIS A 96 -13.58 7.69 -5.22
N GLN A 97 -13.65 8.54 -6.25
CA GLN A 97 -12.79 9.71 -6.43
C GLN A 97 -11.30 9.35 -6.30
N ARG A 98 -10.92 8.15 -6.76
CA ARG A 98 -9.55 7.65 -6.74
C ARG A 98 -8.67 8.55 -7.59
N VAL A 99 -7.62 9.12 -7.00
CA VAL A 99 -6.59 9.89 -7.71
C VAL A 99 -5.24 9.28 -7.41
N ASN A 100 -4.68 8.54 -8.37
CA ASN A 100 -3.32 8.01 -8.30
C ASN A 100 -2.36 9.03 -8.91
N ALA A 101 -1.44 9.55 -8.10
CA ALA A 101 -0.45 10.53 -8.50
C ALA A 101 0.96 10.10 -8.10
N THR A 102 1.95 10.63 -8.82
CA THR A 102 3.36 10.54 -8.45
C THR A 102 3.85 11.94 -8.19
N VAL A 103 4.42 12.17 -7.01
CA VAL A 103 5.13 13.41 -6.67
C VAL A 103 6.62 13.17 -6.89
N THR A 104 7.28 14.06 -7.63
CA THR A 104 8.70 13.93 -7.99
C THR A 104 9.44 15.19 -7.58
N MET A 105 10.64 15.02 -7.01
CA MET A 105 11.55 16.11 -6.69
C MET A 105 12.76 16.06 -7.62
N THR A 106 13.10 17.22 -8.20
CA THR A 106 14.40 17.49 -8.80
C THR A 106 15.26 18.24 -7.78
N LEU A 107 16.48 17.76 -7.57
CA LEU A 107 17.51 18.43 -6.78
C LEU A 107 18.48 19.15 -7.72
N GLY A 108 18.78 20.41 -7.43
CA GLY A 108 19.78 21.18 -8.18
C GLY A 108 20.79 21.86 -7.27
N ALA A 109 21.96 22.15 -7.81
CA ALA A 109 22.95 23.01 -7.17
C ALA A 109 23.67 23.85 -8.21
N ASN A 110 23.83 25.15 -7.94
CA ASN A 110 24.50 26.07 -8.85
C ASN A 110 25.48 26.99 -8.12
N SER A 111 26.64 27.19 -8.75
CA SER A 111 27.61 28.24 -8.42
C SER A 111 27.51 29.34 -9.48
N PRO A 112 27.60 30.63 -9.13
CA PRO A 112 27.55 31.73 -10.11
C PRO A 112 28.62 31.66 -11.21
N ASN A 113 29.76 31.01 -10.92
CA ASN A 113 30.91 30.96 -11.81
C ASN A 113 31.09 29.60 -12.48
N ALA A 114 30.18 28.63 -12.25
CA ALA A 114 30.27 27.32 -12.86
C ALA A 114 29.67 27.33 -14.27
N ASP A 115 30.36 26.68 -15.22
CA ASP A 115 29.90 26.53 -16.62
C ASP A 115 28.62 25.70 -16.75
N SER A 116 28.32 24.87 -15.75
CA SER A 116 27.12 24.04 -15.70
C SER A 116 26.59 23.91 -14.27
N SER A 117 25.27 23.93 -14.11
CA SER A 117 24.61 23.61 -12.85
C SER A 117 24.43 22.10 -12.69
N TYR A 118 24.53 21.60 -11.46
CA TYR A 118 24.15 20.24 -11.13
C TYR A 118 22.62 20.11 -11.09
N SER A 119 22.09 19.01 -11.63
CA SER A 119 20.67 18.68 -11.60
C SER A 119 20.49 17.17 -11.56
N GLU A 120 19.76 16.69 -10.55
CA GLU A 120 19.33 15.31 -10.38
C GLU A 120 17.81 15.27 -10.44
N VAL A 121 17.29 14.96 -11.63
CA VAL A 121 15.85 14.79 -11.85
C VAL A 121 15.41 13.48 -11.21
N GLY A 122 14.34 13.52 -10.42
CA GLY A 122 13.84 12.32 -9.75
C GLY A 122 14.70 11.85 -8.58
N ALA A 123 15.51 12.75 -8.00
CA ALA A 123 16.25 12.51 -6.75
C ALA A 123 15.33 11.95 -5.64
N PHE A 124 14.04 12.28 -5.71
CA PHE A 124 12.98 11.61 -4.97
C PHE A 124 11.72 11.44 -5.83
N HIS A 125 11.01 10.32 -5.64
CA HIS A 125 9.65 10.14 -6.13
C HIS A 125 8.80 9.44 -5.06
N SER A 126 7.48 9.64 -5.15
CA SER A 126 6.51 9.01 -4.27
C SER A 126 5.17 8.82 -4.97
N GLY A 127 4.76 7.55 -5.12
CA GLY A 127 3.39 7.19 -5.47
C GLY A 127 2.41 7.43 -4.32
N VAL A 128 1.36 8.20 -4.59
CA VAL A 128 0.30 8.52 -3.64
C VAL A 128 -1.07 8.31 -4.28
N ARG A 129 -1.99 7.71 -3.52
CA ARG A 129 -3.41 7.67 -3.86
C ARG A 129 -4.20 8.52 -2.88
N PHE A 130 -5.06 9.36 -3.41
CA PHE A 130 -6.16 9.98 -2.68
C PHE A 130 -7.47 9.29 -3.06
N ASP A 131 -8.40 9.17 -2.13
CA ASP A 131 -9.72 8.60 -2.41
C ASP A 131 -10.81 9.11 -1.45
N TYR A 132 -12.05 8.99 -1.92
CA TYR A 132 -13.29 9.06 -1.17
C TYR A 132 -14.06 7.73 -1.27
N ALA A 133 -13.47 6.65 -0.78
CA ALA A 133 -14.05 5.31 -0.91
C ALA A 133 -15.16 4.98 0.10
N GLY A 134 -15.45 5.83 1.09
CA GLY A 134 -16.51 5.54 2.05
C GLY A 134 -16.11 4.52 3.13
N ALA A 135 -17.11 3.96 3.81
CA ALA A 135 -16.91 3.05 4.94
C ALA A 135 -16.18 1.74 4.59
N VAL A 136 -16.19 1.31 3.33
CA VAL A 136 -15.46 0.11 2.87
C VAL A 136 -13.94 0.22 3.10
N ALA A 137 -13.44 1.45 3.16
CA ALA A 137 -12.05 1.81 3.42
C ALA A 137 -11.81 2.25 4.88
N GLY A 138 -12.73 1.95 5.80
CA GLY A 138 -12.70 2.32 7.22
C GLY A 138 -13.09 3.78 7.50
N LYS A 139 -12.72 4.72 6.63
CA LYS A 139 -13.12 6.15 6.70
C LYS A 139 -13.55 6.66 5.34
N TYR A 140 -14.36 7.71 5.29
CA TYR A 140 -14.89 8.23 4.03
C TYR A 140 -13.83 8.68 3.03
N LYS A 141 -12.78 9.36 3.50
CA LYS A 141 -11.67 9.85 2.67
C LYS A 141 -10.31 9.60 3.31
N GLY A 142 -9.28 9.57 2.48
CA GLY A 142 -7.92 9.42 2.97
C GLY A 142 -6.89 9.39 1.85
N THR A 143 -5.64 9.20 2.28
CA THR A 143 -4.47 9.19 1.42
C THR A 143 -3.60 8.00 1.80
N VAL A 144 -3.06 7.28 0.82
CA VAL A 144 -2.08 6.20 1.03
C VAL A 144 -0.88 6.37 0.13
N PHE A 145 0.30 5.95 0.61
CA PHE A 145 1.47 5.76 -0.24
C PHE A 145 1.39 4.39 -0.90
N THR A 146 1.31 4.39 -2.23
CA THR A 146 1.02 3.19 -3.01
C THR A 146 2.23 2.27 -3.19
N GLU A 147 3.42 2.77 -2.87
CA GLU A 147 4.67 2.00 -2.93
C GLU A 147 4.96 1.26 -1.61
N ALA A 148 4.17 1.51 -0.55
CA ALA A 148 4.31 0.80 0.71
C ALA A 148 3.87 -0.66 0.58
N ARG A 149 4.71 -1.59 1.05
CA ARG A 149 4.36 -3.01 1.13
C ARG A 149 3.51 -3.26 2.37
N VAL A 150 2.22 -3.46 2.18
CA VAL A 150 1.29 -3.79 3.28
C VAL A 150 1.31 -5.31 3.54
N GLU A 151 1.44 -5.68 4.81
CA GLU A 151 1.39 -7.08 5.26
C GLU A 151 0.29 -7.30 6.30
N LEU A 152 -0.51 -8.36 6.13
CA LEU A 152 -1.22 -8.99 7.22
C LEU A 152 -0.25 -9.92 7.96
N VAL A 153 0.16 -9.51 9.16
CA VAL A 153 1.05 -10.32 10.01
C VAL A 153 0.20 -11.16 10.96
N LEU A 154 0.34 -12.48 10.88
CA LEU A 154 -0.36 -13.46 11.71
C LEU A 154 0.67 -14.30 12.48
N SER A 155 0.41 -14.58 13.76
CA SER A 155 1.36 -15.28 14.63
C SER A 155 0.83 -16.64 15.05
N LEU A 156 1.66 -17.68 14.91
CA LEU A 156 1.37 -19.03 15.42
C LEU A 156 1.31 -19.08 16.95
N SER A 157 1.83 -18.06 17.63
CA SER A 157 1.70 -17.86 19.07
C SER A 157 0.42 -17.14 19.49
N ASP A 158 -0.39 -16.61 18.56
CA ASP A 158 -1.71 -16.05 18.89
C ASP A 158 -2.75 -17.17 18.92
N ASP A 159 -3.05 -17.67 20.12
CA ASP A 159 -3.99 -18.78 20.32
C ASP A 159 -5.42 -18.48 19.83
N ALA A 160 -5.78 -17.22 19.59
CA ALA A 160 -7.10 -16.86 19.07
C ALA A 160 -7.25 -17.06 17.55
N ILE A 161 -6.15 -17.26 16.80
CA ILE A 161 -6.13 -17.38 15.33
C ILE A 161 -5.16 -18.47 14.87
N LYS A 162 -4.85 -19.42 15.74
CA LYS A 162 -3.76 -20.37 15.57
C LYS A 162 -4.06 -21.37 14.47
N GLU A 163 -5.30 -21.82 14.35
CA GLU A 163 -5.71 -22.77 13.32
C GLU A 163 -5.71 -22.11 11.93
N SER A 164 -6.28 -20.90 11.80
CA SER A 164 -6.18 -20.10 10.56
C SER A 164 -4.73 -19.80 10.19
N THR A 165 -3.92 -19.36 11.14
CA THR A 165 -2.51 -19.02 10.88
C THR A 165 -1.72 -20.25 10.44
N ARG A 166 -1.99 -21.41 11.04
CA ARG A 166 -1.39 -22.68 10.63
C ARG A 166 -1.85 -23.10 9.24
N HIS A 167 -3.13 -22.95 8.92
CA HIS A 167 -3.64 -23.24 7.58
C HIS A 167 -2.95 -22.41 6.51
N ILE A 168 -2.88 -21.09 6.71
CA ILE A 168 -2.18 -20.16 5.82
C ILE A 168 -0.69 -20.53 5.72
N GLY A 169 -0.05 -20.81 6.86
CA GLY A 169 1.35 -21.22 6.89
C GLY A 169 1.63 -22.49 6.09
N ASP A 170 0.78 -23.51 6.22
CA ASP A 170 0.88 -24.75 5.45
C ASP A 170 0.66 -24.49 3.95
N ALA A 171 -0.32 -23.66 3.58
CA ALA A 171 -0.58 -23.31 2.18
C ALA A 171 0.58 -22.52 1.54
N GLN A 172 1.27 -21.68 2.31
CA GLN A 172 2.44 -20.93 1.84
C GLN A 172 3.71 -21.79 1.74
N GLN A 173 3.91 -22.77 2.63
CA GLN A 173 5.15 -23.55 2.73
C GLN A 173 5.08 -24.89 2.01
N TYR A 174 3.93 -25.54 2.04
CA TYR A 174 3.68 -26.88 1.50
C TYR A 174 2.36 -26.90 0.71
N PRO A 175 2.19 -26.02 -0.29
CA PRO A 175 0.94 -25.86 -1.03
C PRO A 175 0.40 -27.18 -1.60
N GLU A 176 1.28 -28.07 -2.06
CA GLU A 176 0.92 -29.39 -2.60
C GLU A 176 0.26 -30.32 -1.58
N ARG A 177 0.45 -30.06 -0.28
CA ARG A 177 -0.15 -30.84 0.82
C ARG A 177 -1.49 -30.27 1.30
N THR A 178 -1.98 -29.21 0.66
CA THR A 178 -3.27 -28.61 0.99
C THR A 178 -4.29 -28.83 -0.11
N PHE A 179 -5.58 -28.67 0.19
CA PHE A 179 -6.67 -29.04 -0.70
C PHE A 179 -7.24 -27.83 -1.45
N PRO A 180 -7.51 -27.91 -2.77
CA PRO A 180 -7.28 -29.07 -3.65
C PRO A 180 -5.79 -29.37 -3.83
N SER A 181 -5.41 -30.65 -3.78
CA SER A 181 -4.01 -31.09 -3.82
C SER A 181 -3.62 -31.53 -5.22
N TRP A 182 -2.52 -30.98 -5.74
CA TRP A 182 -1.95 -31.38 -7.03
C TRP A 182 -0.43 -31.12 -7.09
N PRO A 183 0.35 -31.91 -7.87
CA PRO A 183 1.80 -31.76 -7.95
C PRO A 183 2.23 -30.43 -8.57
N GLY A 184 3.08 -29.67 -7.87
CA GLY A 184 3.57 -28.37 -8.34
C GLY A 184 2.65 -27.20 -8.03
N LYS A 185 1.65 -27.40 -7.15
CA LYS A 185 0.77 -26.34 -6.68
C LYS A 185 1.56 -25.18 -6.09
N THR A 186 1.10 -23.97 -6.40
CA THR A 186 1.55 -22.74 -5.75
C THR A 186 0.33 -22.01 -5.23
N VAL A 187 0.51 -21.23 -4.16
CA VAL A 187 -0.54 -20.42 -3.54
C VAL A 187 0.02 -19.01 -3.30
N PRO A 188 -0.64 -17.95 -3.79
CA PRO A 188 -0.12 -16.59 -3.65
C PRO A 188 -0.28 -16.05 -2.22
N GLY A 189 0.25 -14.85 -2.01
CA GLY A 189 0.12 -14.03 -0.81
C GLY A 189 1.39 -13.89 0.04
N LYS A 190 2.39 -14.75 -0.14
CA LYS A 190 3.71 -14.57 0.51
C LYS A 190 4.65 -13.72 -0.34
N ASP A 191 4.97 -14.22 -1.54
CA ASP A 191 5.92 -13.61 -2.48
C ASP A 191 5.21 -12.95 -3.67
N GLU A 192 4.08 -13.53 -4.09
CA GLU A 192 3.10 -12.93 -5.01
C GLU A 192 2.02 -12.22 -4.17
N PRO A 193 1.61 -10.97 -4.47
CA PRO A 193 0.59 -10.28 -3.68
C PRO A 193 -0.79 -10.91 -3.86
N LEU A 194 -1.65 -10.74 -2.85
CA LEU A 194 -3.10 -10.86 -3.00
C LEU A 194 -3.69 -9.49 -3.32
N HIS A 195 -4.78 -9.44 -4.06
CA HIS A 195 -5.51 -8.21 -4.36
C HIS A 195 -6.88 -8.25 -3.70
N ARG A 196 -7.22 -7.21 -2.92
CA ARG A 196 -8.52 -7.14 -2.26
C ARG A 196 -9.65 -7.15 -3.30
N LEU A 197 -10.66 -7.97 -3.05
CA LEU A 197 -11.91 -8.05 -3.79
C LEU A 197 -13.03 -7.52 -2.91
N ILE A 198 -13.79 -6.52 -3.36
CA ILE A 198 -14.91 -5.93 -2.60
C ILE A 198 -16.30 -6.39 -3.08
N ASN A 199 -16.41 -6.92 -4.29
CA ASN A 199 -17.67 -7.41 -4.85
C ASN A 199 -18.16 -8.61 -4.02
N ARG A 200 -19.36 -8.49 -3.46
CA ARG A 200 -19.94 -9.53 -2.57
C ARG A 200 -20.31 -10.80 -3.33
N GLU A 201 -20.82 -10.69 -4.55
CA GLU A 201 -21.20 -11.85 -5.35
C GLU A 201 -19.96 -12.70 -5.70
N GLU A 202 -18.84 -12.05 -6.02
CA GLU A 202 -17.58 -12.75 -6.30
C GLU A 202 -16.94 -13.32 -5.03
N GLN A 203 -17.06 -12.63 -3.89
CA GLN A 203 -16.66 -13.17 -2.58
C GLN A 203 -17.45 -14.43 -2.21
N ASP A 204 -18.76 -14.42 -2.45
CA ASP A 204 -19.62 -15.56 -2.17
C ASP A 204 -19.28 -16.72 -3.11
N ALA A 205 -19.03 -16.46 -4.39
CA ALA A 205 -18.56 -17.49 -5.32
C ALA A 205 -17.21 -18.10 -4.92
N ASN A 206 -16.27 -17.30 -4.41
CA ASN A 206 -15.03 -17.83 -3.81
C ASN A 206 -15.34 -18.75 -2.63
N ARG A 207 -16.19 -18.30 -1.71
CA ARG A 207 -16.54 -19.07 -0.51
C ARG A 207 -17.22 -20.39 -0.86
N ASP A 208 -18.18 -20.37 -1.78
CA ASP A 208 -18.91 -21.56 -2.21
C ASP A 208 -17.94 -22.61 -2.80
N ARG A 209 -16.99 -22.17 -3.63
CA ARG A 209 -15.95 -23.06 -4.19
C ARG A 209 -15.03 -23.67 -3.11
N ALA A 210 -14.69 -22.90 -2.08
CA ALA A 210 -13.93 -23.42 -0.93
C ALA A 210 -14.76 -24.41 -0.09
N ILE A 211 -16.03 -24.11 0.16
CA ILE A 211 -16.98 -24.99 0.87
C ILE A 211 -17.14 -26.32 0.13
N ASP A 212 -17.29 -26.31 -1.20
CA ASP A 212 -17.33 -27.53 -2.01
C ASP A 212 -16.09 -28.39 -1.78
N THR A 213 -14.92 -27.76 -1.73
CA THR A 213 -13.65 -28.45 -1.44
C THR A 213 -13.65 -29.07 -0.04
N CYS A 214 -14.17 -28.36 0.96
CA CYS A 214 -14.29 -28.89 2.30
C CYS A 214 -15.26 -30.08 2.38
N HIS A 215 -16.39 -30.02 1.66
CA HIS A 215 -17.33 -31.13 1.57
C HIS A 215 -16.75 -32.35 0.85
N ASP A 216 -15.99 -32.13 -0.22
CA ASP A 216 -15.34 -33.23 -0.94
C ASP A 216 -14.30 -33.97 -0.07
N VAL A 217 -13.57 -33.26 0.80
CA VAL A 217 -12.50 -33.84 1.61
C VAL A 217 -13.00 -34.39 2.95
N TRP A 218 -13.89 -33.69 3.63
CA TRP A 218 -14.33 -34.02 5.00
C TRP A 218 -15.82 -34.38 5.12
N GLY A 219 -16.60 -34.24 4.05
CA GLY A 219 -18.05 -34.47 4.07
C GLY A 219 -18.84 -33.30 4.67
N ASN A 220 -20.10 -33.56 5.01
CA ASN A 220 -20.94 -32.56 5.68
C ASN A 220 -20.47 -32.33 7.12
N TYR A 221 -20.25 -31.07 7.49
CA TYR A 221 -19.84 -30.61 8.82
C TYR A 221 -20.91 -29.75 9.51
N GLU A 222 -22.13 -29.70 8.97
CA GLU A 222 -23.29 -29.08 9.63
C GLU A 222 -23.51 -29.64 11.04
N GLY A 223 -23.86 -28.77 11.98
CA GLY A 223 -24.06 -29.13 13.39
C GLY A 223 -22.77 -29.32 14.19
N THR A 224 -21.60 -29.12 13.57
CA THR A 224 -20.31 -29.02 14.28
C THR A 224 -19.95 -27.56 14.58
N ARG A 225 -18.88 -27.35 15.37
CA ARG A 225 -18.26 -26.02 15.58
C ARG A 225 -17.29 -25.62 14.46
N LEU A 226 -17.13 -26.45 13.44
CA LEU A 226 -16.12 -26.25 12.40
C LEU A 226 -16.65 -25.33 11.29
N GLN A 227 -15.75 -24.55 10.72
CA GLN A 227 -15.97 -23.75 9.53
C GLN A 227 -14.91 -24.08 8.47
N CYS A 228 -15.26 -23.91 7.20
CA CYS A 228 -14.31 -24.02 6.11
C CYS A 228 -13.53 -22.69 5.99
N ASP A 229 -12.25 -22.73 6.38
CA ASP A 229 -11.31 -21.64 6.16
C ASP A 229 -10.65 -21.78 4.78
N GLU A 230 -10.31 -20.65 4.17
CA GLU A 230 -9.84 -20.56 2.79
C GLU A 230 -8.66 -19.58 2.66
N TYR A 231 -7.65 -19.99 1.90
CA TYR A 231 -6.48 -19.17 1.58
C TYR A 231 -6.00 -19.40 0.14
N PRO A 232 -5.99 -18.40 -0.75
CA PRO A 232 -6.31 -16.99 -0.50
C PRO A 232 -7.77 -16.76 -0.07
N PHE A 233 -8.00 -15.67 0.66
CA PHE A 233 -9.30 -15.38 1.29
C PHE A 233 -10.41 -15.15 0.25
N SER A 234 -11.69 -15.42 0.57
CA SER A 234 -12.82 -15.06 -0.32
C SER A 234 -12.82 -13.59 -0.73
N SER A 235 -12.33 -12.72 0.14
CA SER A 235 -12.15 -11.28 -0.11
C SER A 235 -10.92 -10.92 -0.96
N THR A 236 -10.42 -11.85 -1.79
CA THR A 236 -9.32 -11.62 -2.71
C THR A 236 -9.63 -12.09 -4.13
N HIS A 237 -9.05 -11.43 -5.14
CA HIS A 237 -9.18 -11.81 -6.55
C HIS A 237 -8.53 -13.17 -6.84
N GLU A 238 -7.57 -13.59 -6.01
CA GLU A 238 -6.91 -14.89 -6.06
C GLU A 238 -7.64 -15.98 -5.26
N GLY A 239 -8.86 -15.71 -4.80
CA GLY A 239 -9.67 -16.66 -4.05
C GLY A 239 -10.02 -17.93 -4.83
N ALA A 240 -10.73 -18.86 -4.18
CA ALA A 240 -10.92 -20.21 -4.69
C ALA A 240 -11.58 -20.30 -6.08
N ASN A 241 -12.40 -19.30 -6.46
CA ASN A 241 -13.10 -19.25 -7.73
C ASN A 241 -12.31 -18.51 -8.84
N ALA A 242 -11.02 -18.22 -8.63
CA ALA A 242 -10.14 -17.62 -9.64
C ALA A 242 -9.85 -18.54 -10.86
N GLY A 243 -10.32 -19.80 -10.84
CA GLY A 243 -10.26 -20.72 -11.99
C GLY A 243 -8.89 -21.37 -12.22
N ASN A 244 -7.99 -21.34 -11.24
CA ASN A 244 -6.64 -21.89 -11.35
C ASN A 244 -6.27 -22.91 -10.24
N ASP A 245 -7.18 -23.19 -9.31
CA ASP A 245 -7.00 -24.08 -8.15
C ASP A 245 -5.74 -23.78 -7.30
N ARG A 246 -5.26 -22.52 -7.32
CA ARG A 246 -4.14 -22.01 -6.51
C ARG A 246 -4.59 -21.52 -5.12
N TYR A 247 -5.48 -22.27 -4.48
CA TYR A 247 -6.01 -21.99 -3.14
C TYR A 247 -5.97 -23.21 -2.24
N SER A 248 -6.24 -23.01 -0.97
CA SER A 248 -6.27 -24.01 0.08
C SER A 248 -7.56 -23.86 0.88
N ALA A 249 -8.28 -24.95 1.10
CA ALA A 249 -9.44 -25.00 1.99
C ALA A 249 -9.18 -26.00 3.14
N ARG A 250 -9.62 -25.67 4.35
CA ARG A 250 -9.44 -26.52 5.53
C ARG A 250 -10.57 -26.29 6.54
N LEU A 251 -11.11 -27.37 7.10
CA LEU A 251 -11.96 -27.26 8.28
C LEU A 251 -11.12 -26.90 9.52
N ILE A 252 -11.50 -25.81 10.18
CA ILE A 252 -10.92 -25.34 11.44
C ILE A 252 -12.04 -24.94 12.41
N ASP A 253 -11.68 -24.68 13.66
CA ASP A 253 -12.62 -24.13 14.64
C ASP A 253 -13.23 -22.78 14.19
N GLY A 254 -14.53 -22.62 14.37
CA GLY A 254 -15.27 -21.43 13.93
C GLY A 254 -14.86 -20.16 14.66
N ASP A 255 -14.58 -20.21 15.97
CA ASP A 255 -14.19 -19.01 16.72
C ASP A 255 -12.81 -18.50 16.27
N ASP A 256 -11.87 -19.41 15.98
CA ASP A 256 -10.56 -19.13 15.40
C ASP A 256 -10.68 -18.50 14.01
N ASN A 257 -11.49 -19.12 13.14
CA ASN A 257 -11.73 -18.63 11.77
C ASN A 257 -12.31 -17.21 11.74
N GLU A 258 -13.34 -16.95 12.57
CA GLU A 258 -13.95 -15.64 12.67
C GLU A 258 -12.98 -14.60 13.25
N ALA A 259 -12.12 -14.99 14.19
CA ALA A 259 -11.06 -14.12 14.69
C ALA A 259 -10.05 -13.77 13.59
N GLY A 260 -9.64 -14.74 12.77
CA GLY A 260 -8.82 -14.52 11.58
C GLY A 260 -9.45 -13.50 10.62
N GLY A 261 -10.73 -13.68 10.30
CA GLY A 261 -11.50 -12.74 9.48
C GLY A 261 -11.55 -11.32 10.06
N ARG A 262 -11.70 -11.18 11.38
CA ARG A 262 -11.66 -9.87 12.06
C ARG A 262 -10.28 -9.20 11.94
N ARG A 263 -9.18 -9.96 12.04
CA ARG A 263 -7.80 -9.44 11.84
C ARG A 263 -7.62 -8.94 10.41
N LEU A 264 -8.08 -9.70 9.42
CA LEU A 264 -8.02 -9.32 8.01
C LEU A 264 -8.79 -8.02 7.74
N ASN A 265 -10.04 -7.91 8.22
CA ASN A 265 -10.84 -6.71 8.04
C ASN A 265 -10.23 -5.47 8.75
N SER A 266 -9.62 -5.68 9.92
CA SER A 266 -8.89 -4.62 10.63
C SER A 266 -7.69 -4.14 9.82
N MET A 267 -6.95 -5.06 9.19
CA MET A 267 -5.82 -4.71 8.32
C MET A 267 -6.28 -3.93 7.09
N TYR A 268 -7.36 -4.36 6.42
CA TYR A 268 -7.94 -3.66 5.27
C TYR A 268 -8.29 -2.21 5.61
N THR A 269 -8.96 -1.99 6.74
CA THR A 269 -9.43 -0.66 7.12
C THR A 269 -8.31 0.23 7.67
N ALA A 270 -7.36 -0.34 8.44
CA ALA A 270 -6.21 0.39 8.95
C ALA A 270 -5.27 0.88 7.84
N ASN A 271 -5.08 0.08 6.79
CA ASN A 271 -4.23 0.42 5.65
C ASN A 271 -5.02 0.98 4.46
N ARG A 272 -6.34 1.19 4.62
CA ARG A 272 -7.22 1.76 3.60
C ARG A 272 -7.13 1.03 2.25
N ILE A 273 -6.96 -0.29 2.28
CA ILE A 273 -6.85 -1.14 1.09
C ILE A 273 -8.19 -1.09 0.35
N LEU A 274 -8.19 -0.79 -0.94
CA LEU A 274 -9.38 -0.78 -1.80
C LEU A 274 -9.40 -1.97 -2.74
N ASP A 275 -10.47 -2.09 -3.52
CA ASP A 275 -10.52 -3.10 -4.58
C ASP A 275 -9.32 -2.99 -5.52
N GLY A 276 -8.70 -4.15 -5.77
CA GLY A 276 -7.50 -4.31 -6.58
C GLY A 276 -6.20 -3.89 -5.90
N ASP A 277 -6.21 -3.42 -4.65
CA ASP A 277 -4.98 -3.06 -3.96
C ASP A 277 -4.20 -4.31 -3.53
N PRO A 278 -2.87 -4.34 -3.76
CA PRO A 278 -2.03 -5.47 -3.38
C PRO A 278 -1.73 -5.46 -1.88
N PHE A 279 -1.68 -6.64 -1.28
CA PHE A 279 -1.16 -6.87 0.07
C PHE A 279 -0.55 -8.26 0.17
N TYR A 280 0.23 -8.50 1.22
CA TYR A 280 0.89 -9.77 1.49
C TYR A 280 0.46 -10.32 2.84
N VAL A 281 0.70 -11.61 3.07
CA VAL A 281 0.41 -12.30 4.32
C VAL A 281 1.69 -12.92 4.85
N LYS A 282 2.04 -12.58 6.09
CA LYS A 282 3.26 -13.02 6.75
C LYS A 282 2.90 -13.81 8.00
N VAL A 283 3.28 -15.09 7.99
CA VAL A 283 3.17 -15.96 9.17
C VAL A 283 4.46 -15.87 9.99
N THR A 284 4.32 -15.62 11.30
CA THR A 284 5.43 -15.59 12.26
C THR A 284 5.27 -16.67 13.32
N SER A 285 6.38 -17.05 13.95
CA SER A 285 6.40 -17.93 15.14
C SER A 285 5.92 -17.21 16.38
#